data_AF-A0A9E5LQ01-F1
#
_entry.id   AF-A0A9E5LQ01-F1
#
_cell.length_a   1.000
_cell.length_b   1.000
_cell.length_c   1.000
_cell.angle_alpha   90.00
_cell.angle_beta   90.00
_cell.angle_gamma   90.00
#
_symmetry.space_group_name_H-M   'P 1'
#
loop_
_entity.id
_entity.type
_entity.pdbx_description
1 polymer ?
#
loop_
_entity_poly.entity_id
_entity_poly.type
_entity_poly.pdbx_seq_one_letter_code
_entity_poly.pdbx_strand_id
1 'polypeptide(L)'
;MAIKQFMAVHTYHTSEIREQFLDDLSQSDTTEREWSVNWTFEKCKAIATWTGADDFFFCLWEAENENDVITSLTEYGMDDYIFTALYPIYTEIDTRRINNDRKPFKDLVGWRDKLDPKDE
;
A
#
# COMPACT_ATOMS: atom_id res chain seq x y z
N MET A 1 -13.32 -12.12 -6.20
CA MET A 1 -13.64 -11.98 -4.76
C MET A 1 -13.94 -10.51 -4.48
N ALA A 2 -14.13 -10.07 -3.22
CA ALA A 2 -14.31 -8.64 -2.92
C ALA A 2 -12.95 -7.94 -2.82
N ILE A 3 -12.83 -6.71 -3.35
CA ILE A 3 -11.64 -5.87 -3.18
C ILE A 3 -11.47 -5.49 -1.71
N LYS A 4 -10.24 -5.66 -1.21
CA LYS A 4 -9.79 -5.34 0.15
C LYS A 4 -8.72 -4.27 0.09
N GLN A 5 -8.45 -3.65 1.25
CA GLN A 5 -7.38 -2.67 1.42
C GLN A 5 -6.26 -3.24 2.28
N PHE A 6 -5.03 -3.00 1.87
CA PHE A 6 -3.82 -3.45 2.55
C PHE A 6 -2.85 -2.31 2.77
N MET A 7 -2.44 -2.10 4.02
CA MET A 7 -1.32 -1.24 4.33
C MET A 7 -0.03 -2.02 4.14
N ALA A 8 0.80 -1.59 3.19
CA ALA A 8 2.13 -2.10 2.99
C ALA A 8 3.14 -1.28 3.79
N VAL A 9 4.07 -1.97 4.45
CA VAL A 9 5.32 -1.41 4.96
C VAL A 9 6.43 -1.92 4.05
N HIS A 10 7.04 -1.02 3.30
CA HIS A 10 8.15 -1.29 2.40
C HIS A 10 9.44 -0.89 3.09
N THR A 11 10.27 -1.85 3.49
CA THR A 11 11.56 -1.63 4.18
C THR A 11 12.70 -1.79 3.19
N TYR A 12 13.56 -0.79 3.06
CA TYR A 12 14.73 -0.88 2.19
C TYR A 12 15.69 -1.96 2.67
N HIS A 13 16.33 -2.65 1.74
CA HIS A 13 17.31 -3.67 2.06
C HIS A 13 18.54 -3.09 2.79
N THR A 14 18.94 -1.87 2.44
CA THR A 14 20.12 -1.19 2.98
C THR A 14 19.91 0.33 2.99
N SER A 15 20.71 1.04 3.78
CA SER A 15 20.75 2.51 3.78
C SER A 15 21.18 3.10 2.44
N GLU A 16 22.07 2.42 1.72
CA GLU A 16 22.58 2.83 0.41
C GLU A 16 21.46 2.77 -0.64
N ILE A 17 20.66 1.69 -0.63
CA ILE A 17 19.48 1.58 -1.49
C ILE A 17 18.46 2.65 -1.14
N ARG A 18 18.21 2.90 0.16
CA ARG A 18 17.31 3.98 0.60
C ARG A 18 17.77 5.33 0.06
N GLU A 19 19.04 5.68 0.24
CA GLU A 19 19.59 6.96 -0.22
C GLU A 19 19.47 7.11 -1.74
N GLN A 20 19.87 6.10 -2.49
CA GLN A 20 19.71 6.10 -3.95
C GLN A 20 18.24 6.26 -4.36
N PHE A 21 17.33 5.51 -3.74
CA PHE A 21 15.91 5.56 -4.06
C PHE A 21 15.31 6.95 -3.76
N LEU A 22 15.66 7.56 -2.63
CA LEU A 22 15.19 8.91 -2.28
C LEU A 22 15.80 9.98 -3.19
N ASP A 23 17.07 9.85 -3.56
CA ASP A 23 17.72 10.74 -4.52
C ASP A 23 17.03 10.64 -5.90
N ASP A 24 16.79 9.43 -6.41
CA ASP A 24 16.08 9.19 -7.67
C ASP A 24 14.65 9.76 -7.65
N LEU A 25 13.91 9.54 -6.55
CA LEU A 25 12.57 10.14 -6.37
C LEU A 25 12.62 11.68 -6.36
N SER A 26 13.64 12.27 -5.74
CA SER A 26 13.78 13.74 -5.64
C SER A 26 14.03 14.42 -6.98
N GLN A 27 14.58 13.68 -7.96
CA GLN A 27 14.87 14.16 -9.31
C GLN A 27 13.78 13.77 -10.33
N SER A 28 12.74 13.05 -9.90
CA SER A 28 11.67 12.60 -10.78
C SER A 28 10.68 13.72 -11.10
N ASP A 29 10.39 13.90 -12.40
CA ASP A 29 9.33 14.78 -12.88
C ASP A 29 7.92 14.12 -12.89
N THR A 30 7.79 12.92 -12.31
CA THR A 30 6.54 12.15 -12.31
C THR A 30 5.44 12.89 -11.56
N THR A 31 4.33 13.17 -12.24
CA THR A 31 3.14 13.77 -11.62
C THR A 31 2.34 12.76 -10.80
N GLU A 32 1.50 13.22 -9.87
CA GLU A 32 0.61 12.33 -9.09
C GLU A 32 -0.30 11.47 -10.00
N ARG A 33 -0.72 12.01 -11.16
CA ARG A 33 -1.51 11.28 -12.15
C ARG A 33 -0.71 10.12 -12.75
N GLU A 34 0.50 10.39 -13.21
CA GLU A 34 1.38 9.36 -13.78
C GLU A 34 1.75 8.33 -12.74
N TRP A 35 2.05 8.75 -11.51
CA TRP A 35 2.27 7.84 -10.38
C TRP A 35 1.09 6.89 -10.21
N SER A 36 -0.15 7.40 -10.15
CA SER A 36 -1.33 6.53 -9.97
C SER A 36 -1.53 5.52 -11.10
N VAL A 37 -1.14 5.89 -12.34
CA VAL A 37 -1.22 5.00 -13.50
C VAL A 37 -0.11 3.94 -13.44
N ASN A 38 1.12 4.35 -13.12
CA ASN A 38 2.28 3.46 -13.04
C ASN A 38 2.15 2.42 -11.91
N TRP A 39 1.45 2.76 -10.83
CA TRP A 39 1.19 1.88 -9.70
C TRP A 39 -0.20 1.23 -9.74
N THR A 40 -0.79 1.11 -10.93
CA THR A 40 -1.98 0.30 -11.20
C THR A 40 -1.60 -0.91 -12.04
N PHE A 41 -1.80 -2.10 -11.49
CA PHE A 41 -1.55 -3.39 -12.13
C PHE A 41 -2.87 -4.09 -12.46
N GLU A 42 -2.81 -5.25 -13.08
CA GLU A 42 -4.01 -6.01 -13.47
C GLU A 42 -4.87 -6.40 -12.26
N LYS A 43 -4.24 -6.80 -11.14
CA LYS A 43 -4.92 -7.37 -9.96
C LYS A 43 -4.88 -6.50 -8.71
N CYS A 44 -4.09 -5.43 -8.72
CA CYS A 44 -3.96 -4.53 -7.59
C CYS A 44 -3.60 -3.11 -8.03
N LYS A 45 -3.75 -2.14 -7.14
CA LYS A 45 -3.26 -0.78 -7.36
C LYS A 45 -2.89 -0.10 -6.04
N ALA A 46 -1.87 0.75 -6.07
CA ALA A 46 -1.57 1.63 -4.95
C ALA A 46 -2.47 2.88 -5.02
N ILE A 47 -3.14 3.22 -3.92
CA ILE A 47 -4.05 4.37 -3.83
C ILE A 47 -3.49 5.53 -2.99
N ALA A 48 -2.43 5.27 -2.20
CA ALA A 48 -1.68 6.31 -1.49
C ALA A 48 -0.28 5.81 -1.16
N THR A 49 0.66 6.75 -1.00
CA THR A 49 2.02 6.49 -0.52
C THR A 49 2.45 7.57 0.48
N TRP A 50 3.28 7.19 1.44
CA TRP A 50 3.90 8.09 2.41
C TRP A 50 5.37 7.72 2.56
N THR A 51 6.22 8.54 1.96
CA THR A 51 7.68 8.38 1.98
C THR A 51 8.30 9.36 2.97
N GLY A 52 9.11 8.83 3.90
CA GLY A 52 9.93 9.60 4.83
C GLY A 52 11.41 9.35 4.60
N ALA A 53 12.25 9.85 5.51
CA ALA A 53 13.70 9.64 5.49
C ALA A 53 14.16 8.39 6.30
N ASP A 54 13.21 7.67 6.91
CA ASP A 54 13.49 6.42 7.64
C ASP A 54 13.73 5.24 6.68
N ASP A 55 14.07 4.08 7.24
CA ASP A 55 14.37 2.84 6.50
C ASP A 55 13.14 2.17 5.86
N PHE A 56 11.98 2.82 5.90
CA PHE A 56 10.75 2.31 5.30
C PHE A 56 9.83 3.43 4.81
N PHE A 57 8.90 3.05 3.94
CA PHE A 57 7.77 3.88 3.51
C PHE A 57 6.49 3.06 3.48
N PHE A 58 5.35 3.75 3.40
CA PHE A 58 4.04 3.11 3.42
C PHE A 58 3.34 3.26 2.09
N CYS A 59 2.65 2.21 1.65
CA CYS A 59 1.69 2.30 0.55
C CYS A 59 0.35 1.71 0.98
N LEU A 60 -0.75 2.33 0.59
CA LEU A 60 -2.07 1.75 0.71
C LEU A 60 -2.44 1.10 -0.62
N TRP A 61 -2.78 -0.19 -0.59
CA TRP A 61 -3.11 -0.99 -1.76
C TRP A 61 -4.56 -1.45 -1.77
N GLU A 62 -5.14 -1.57 -2.96
CA GLU A 62 -6.41 -2.27 -3.21
C GLU A 62 -6.15 -3.54 -4.02
N ALA A 63 -6.61 -4.69 -3.54
CA ALA A 63 -6.48 -6.00 -4.21
C ALA A 63 -7.51 -7.02 -3.68
N GLU A 64 -7.69 -8.17 -4.35
CA GLU A 64 -8.55 -9.25 -3.83
C GLU A 64 -7.89 -10.02 -2.67
N ASN A 65 -6.57 -10.22 -2.77
CA ASN A 65 -5.76 -10.90 -1.76
C ASN A 65 -4.33 -10.29 -1.68
N GLU A 66 -3.58 -10.62 -0.64
CA GLU A 66 -2.22 -10.09 -0.41
C GLU A 66 -1.23 -10.54 -1.49
N ASN A 67 -1.38 -11.77 -2.00
CA ASN A 67 -0.48 -12.31 -3.02
C ASN A 67 -0.57 -11.55 -4.34
N ASP A 68 -1.73 -10.96 -4.68
CA ASP A 68 -1.85 -10.12 -5.88
C ASP A 68 -0.93 -8.90 -5.80
N VAL A 69 -0.75 -8.32 -4.60
CA VAL A 69 0.16 -7.20 -4.37
C VAL A 69 1.61 -7.67 -4.39
N ILE A 70 1.95 -8.71 -3.62
CA ILE A 70 3.32 -9.23 -3.56
C ILE A 70 3.82 -9.69 -4.93
N THR A 71 3.01 -10.47 -5.65
CA THR A 71 3.38 -10.96 -6.99
C THR A 71 3.60 -9.81 -7.96
N SER A 72 2.73 -8.79 -7.95
CA SER A 72 2.89 -7.63 -8.84
C SER A 72 4.17 -6.84 -8.53
N LEU A 73 4.54 -6.71 -7.25
CA LEU A 73 5.78 -6.04 -6.83
C LEU A 73 7.03 -6.85 -7.23
N THR A 74 7.01 -8.17 -7.02
CA THR A 74 8.07 -9.09 -7.44
C THR A 74 8.26 -9.04 -8.96
N GLU A 75 7.19 -9.15 -9.74
CA GLU A 75 7.23 -9.10 -11.20
C GLU A 75 7.70 -7.74 -11.73
N TYR A 76 7.41 -6.66 -11.00
CA TYR A 76 7.92 -5.32 -11.30
C TYR A 76 9.41 -5.13 -10.92
N GLY A 77 9.98 -6.05 -10.13
CA GLY A 77 11.40 -6.02 -9.71
C GLY A 77 11.67 -5.25 -8.42
N MET A 78 10.65 -5.01 -7.58
CA MET A 78 10.84 -4.29 -6.31
C MET A 78 11.60 -5.10 -5.26
N ASP A 79 11.65 -6.43 -5.41
CA ASP A 79 12.35 -7.34 -4.49
C ASP A 79 13.87 -7.12 -4.46
N ASP A 80 14.45 -6.39 -5.40
CA ASP A 80 15.88 -6.02 -5.34
C ASP A 80 16.14 -4.87 -4.34
N TYR A 81 15.11 -4.08 -4.03
CA TYR A 81 15.23 -2.83 -3.28
C TYR A 81 14.60 -2.91 -1.88
N ILE A 82 13.48 -3.63 -1.75
CA ILE A 82 12.62 -3.57 -0.57
C ILE A 82 12.06 -4.93 -0.15
N PHE A 83 11.92 -5.12 1.16
CA PHE A 83 11.03 -6.12 1.74
C PHE A 83 9.64 -5.51 1.96
N THR A 84 8.59 -6.25 1.64
CA THR A 84 7.20 -5.78 1.80
C THR A 84 6.44 -6.63 2.81
N ALA A 85 5.92 -5.99 3.87
CA ALA A 85 4.93 -6.58 4.77
C ALA A 85 3.56 -5.95 4.51
N LEU A 86 2.52 -6.77 4.30
CA LEU A 86 1.15 -6.31 4.07
C LEU A 86 0.27 -6.62 5.27
N TYR A 87 -0.63 -5.68 5.59
CA TYR A 87 -1.60 -5.82 6.66
C TYR A 87 -2.98 -5.42 6.16
N PRO A 88 -4.01 -6.27 6.30
CA PRO A 88 -5.36 -5.87 5.97
C PRO A 88 -5.78 -4.71 6.87
N ILE A 89 -6.30 -3.64 6.27
CA ILE A 89 -6.86 -2.52 7.02
C ILE A 89 -8.35 -2.40 6.74
N TYR A 90 -9.08 -1.97 7.76
CA TYR A 90 -10.54 -1.88 7.70
C TYR A 90 -11.05 -0.45 7.80
N THR A 91 -10.22 0.50 8.24
CA THR A 91 -10.64 1.88 8.45
C THR A 91 -9.49 2.84 8.22
N GLU A 92 -9.83 3.99 7.64
CA GLU A 92 -8.93 5.11 7.35
C GLU A 92 -9.66 6.41 7.74
N ILE A 93 -8.98 7.30 8.46
CA ILE A 93 -9.48 8.62 8.83
C ILE A 93 -8.46 9.67 8.38
N ASP A 94 -8.84 10.51 7.42
CA ASP A 94 -8.05 11.65 6.94
C ASP A 94 -8.83 12.95 7.21
N THR A 95 -8.28 13.82 8.06
CA THR A 95 -8.92 15.10 8.44
C THR A 95 -9.00 16.10 7.28
N ARG A 96 -8.32 15.84 6.17
CA ARG A 96 -8.44 16.61 4.92
C ARG A 96 -9.63 16.15 4.08
N ARG A 97 -10.20 14.96 4.38
CA ARG A 97 -11.31 14.31 3.67
C ARG A 97 -12.50 14.04 4.60
N ILE A 98 -12.83 15.00 5.46
CA ILE A 98 -13.93 14.85 6.42
C ILE A 98 -15.26 14.69 5.70
N ASN A 99 -15.97 13.62 6.08
CA ASN A 99 -17.37 13.40 5.77
C ASN A 99 -18.14 13.31 7.09
N ASN A 100 -19.06 14.26 7.33
CA ASN A 100 -19.79 14.39 8.59
C ASN A 100 -20.77 13.23 8.86
N ASP A 101 -21.12 12.46 7.84
CA ASP A 101 -22.07 11.35 7.93
C ASP A 101 -21.38 9.98 8.05
N ARG A 102 -20.10 9.90 7.64
CA ARG A 102 -19.33 8.65 7.72
C ARG A 102 -19.03 8.31 9.18
N LYS A 103 -19.31 7.06 9.56
CA LYS A 103 -18.99 6.48 10.88
C LYS A 103 -17.86 5.46 10.71
N PRO A 104 -16.58 5.88 10.61
CA PRO A 104 -15.48 5.02 10.16
C PRO A 104 -15.26 3.77 11.03
N PHE A 105 -15.57 3.84 12.33
CA PHE A 105 -15.45 2.67 13.22
C PHE A 105 -16.54 1.61 13.00
N LYS A 106 -17.59 1.91 12.22
CA LYS A 106 -18.53 0.87 11.76
C LYS A 106 -17.89 -0.06 10.75
N ASP A 107 -16.82 0.35 10.08
CA ASP A 107 -16.08 -0.47 9.12
C ASP A 107 -15.38 -1.66 9.83
N LEU A 108 -15.14 -1.53 11.14
CA LEU A 108 -14.57 -2.58 12.01
C LEU A 108 -15.60 -3.62 12.48
N VAL A 109 -16.90 -3.45 12.22
CA VAL A 109 -17.89 -4.46 12.62
C VAL A 109 -17.55 -5.79 11.93
N GLY A 110 -17.50 -6.87 12.72
CA GLY A 110 -17.12 -8.21 12.25
C GLY A 110 -15.61 -8.38 11.96
N TRP A 111 -14.72 -7.49 12.43
CA TRP A 111 -13.28 -7.59 12.14
C TRP A 111 -12.64 -8.94 12.51
N ARG A 112 -13.15 -9.61 13.54
CA ARG A 112 -12.67 -10.95 13.92
C ARG A 112 -12.91 -11.97 12.81
N ASP A 113 -14.08 -11.92 12.18
CA ASP A 113 -14.46 -12.81 11.08
C ASP A 113 -13.70 -12.47 9.80
N LYS A 114 -13.13 -11.26 9.70
CA LYS A 114 -12.32 -10.79 8.56
C LYS A 114 -10.84 -11.16 8.66
N LEU A 115 -10.34 -11.51 9.85
CA LEU A 115 -8.96 -11.95 10.06
C LEU A 115 -8.77 -13.44 9.77
N ASP A 116 -9.80 -14.24 10.02
CA ASP A 116 -9.78 -15.68 9.89
C ASP A 116 -11.03 -16.09 9.09
N PRO A 117 -11.03 -15.87 7.76
CA PRO A 117 -12.15 -16.28 6.93
C PRO A 117 -12.25 -17.79 7.07
N LYS A 118 -13.27 -18.26 7.80
CA LYS A 118 -13.61 -19.68 7.79
C LYS A 118 -13.86 -20.04 6.33
N ASP A 119 -13.03 -20.91 5.78
CA ASP A 119 -13.25 -21.50 4.47
C ASP A 119 -14.67 -22.11 4.45
N GLU A 120 -15.61 -21.42 3.80
CA GLU A 120 -16.94 -21.92 3.41
C GLU A 120 -16.96 -22.17 1.90
#